data_AF-A0A7C2WR84-F1
#
_entry.id   AF-A0A7C2WR84-F1
#
_cell.length_a   1.000
_cell.length_b   1.000
_cell.length_c   1.000
_cell.angle_alpha   90.00
_cell.angle_beta   90.00
_cell.angle_gamma   90.00
#
_symmetry.space_group_name_H-M   'P 1'
#
loop_
_entity.id
_entity.type
_entity.pdbx_description
1 polymer ?
#
loop_
_entity_poly.entity_id
_entity_poly.type
_entity_poly.pdbx_seq_one_letter_code
_entity_poly.pdbx_strand_id
1 'polypeptide(L)'
;MLSLQFIREHPDVVREALERRGQEAPLDEILALDARRRELLVQIEALRADRNRLSKAIGTTRDASERQALVAQTRALSAQIDAVQPAGRR
;
A
#
# COMPACT_ATOMS: atom_id res chain seq x y z
N MET A 1 16.42 16.22 10.28
CA MET A 1 15.12 15.82 9.69
C MET A 1 14.28 15.17 10.78
N LEU A 2 13.02 15.56 10.92
CA LEU A 2 12.06 14.88 11.79
C LEU A 2 11.57 13.62 11.08
N SER A 3 11.57 12.46 11.74
CA SER A 3 11.12 11.21 11.12
C SER A 3 9.60 11.09 11.18
N LEU A 4 8.99 10.56 10.11
CA LEU A 4 7.55 10.29 10.07
C LEU A 4 7.12 9.27 11.15
N GLN A 5 8.03 8.36 11.51
CA GLN A 5 7.82 7.43 12.61
C GLN A 5 7.62 8.17 13.95
N PHE A 6 8.48 9.14 14.25
CA PHE A 6 8.38 9.92 15.47
C PHE A 6 7.09 10.75 15.51
N ILE A 7 6.73 11.36 14.38
CA ILE A 7 5.48 12.11 14.24
C ILE A 7 4.26 11.24 14.54
N ARG A 8 4.28 9.98 14.10
CA ARG A 8 3.20 9.02 14.34
C ARG A 8 3.16 8.48 15.77
N GLU A 9 4.32 8.22 16.36
CA GLU A 9 4.42 7.66 17.72
C GLU A 9 4.19 8.73 18.80
N HIS A 10 4.53 9.99 18.50
CA HIS A 10 4.43 11.12 19.43
C HIS A 10 3.80 12.37 18.79
N PRO A 11 2.55 12.29 18.29
CA PRO A 11 1.90 13.42 17.63
C PRO A 11 1.72 14.62 18.57
N ASP A 12 1.42 14.38 19.85
CA ASP A 12 1.20 15.44 20.84
C ASP A 12 2.48 16.24 21.12
N VAL A 13 3.62 15.55 21.21
CA VAL A 13 4.94 16.18 21.40
C VAL A 13 5.29 17.07 20.21
N VAL A 14 4.96 16.62 19.00
CA VAL A 14 5.18 17.41 17.77
C VAL A 14 4.24 18.61 17.73
N ARG A 15 2.96 18.45 18.11
CA ARG A 15 1.98 19.54 18.19
C ARG A 15 2.43 20.63 19.17
N GLU A 16 2.84 20.25 20.38
CA GLU A 16 3.33 21.20 21.38
C GLU A 16 4.62 21.90 20.91
N ALA A 17 5.54 21.17 20.25
CA ALA A 17 6.76 21.76 19.71
C ALA A 17 6.48 22.76 18.57
N LEU A 18 5.44 22.53 17.76
CA LEU A 18 4.99 23.43 16.71
C LEU A 18 4.36 24.71 17.30
N GLU A 19 3.49 24.55 18.31
CA GLU A 19 2.87 25.66 19.03
C GLU A 19 3.92 26.56 19.72
N ARG A 20 4.88 25.95 20.44
CA ARG A 20 5.99 26.68 21.08
C ARG A 20 6.86 27.46 20.09
N ARG A 21 6.92 27.01 18.83
CA ARG A 21 7.66 27.67 17.74
C ARG A 21 6.80 28.69 16.97
N GLY A 22 5.50 28.77 17.26
CA GLY A 22 4.57 29.61 16.50
C GLY A 22 4.45 29.18 15.03
N GLN A 23 4.66 27.89 14.74
CA GLN A 23 4.57 27.35 13.38
C GLN A 23 3.33 26.46 13.27
N GLU A 24 2.49 26.72 12.26
CA GLU A 24 1.47 25.77 11.85
C GLU A 24 2.07 24.78 10.86
N ALA A 25 1.93 23.49 11.17
CA ALA A 25 2.18 22.42 10.22
C ALA A 25 0.93 21.53 10.15
N PRO A 26 0.62 20.98 8.96
CA PRO A 26 -0.56 20.13 8.76
C PRO A 26 -0.33 18.73 9.31
N LEU A 27 -0.13 18.62 10.63
CA LEU A 27 0.18 17.37 11.34
C LEU A 27 -0.88 16.30 11.09
N ASP A 28 -2.15 16.68 11.19
CA ASP A 28 -3.28 15.76 11.02
C ASP A 28 -3.36 15.25 9.57
N GLU A 29 -3.06 16.09 8.58
CA GLU A 29 -2.99 15.69 7.17
C GLU A 29 -1.83 14.72 6.92
N ILE A 30 -0.65 14.97 7.51
CA ILE A 30 0.51 14.08 7.42
C ILE A 30 0.18 12.70 7.99
N LEU A 31 -0.49 12.65 9.15
CA LEU A 31 -0.91 11.39 9.77
C LEU A 31 -1.95 10.66 8.94
N ALA A 32 -2.93 11.38 8.36
CA ALA A 32 -3.93 10.80 7.47
C ALA A 32 -3.30 10.22 6.19
N LEU A 33 -2.34 10.92 5.60
CA LEU A 33 -1.59 10.44 4.43
C LEU A 33 -0.71 9.22 4.77
N ASP A 34 -0.06 9.18 5.94
CA ASP A 34 0.68 7.99 6.38
C ASP A 34 -0.26 6.79 6.58
N ALA A 35 -1.40 7.00 7.24
CA ALA A 35 -2.41 5.96 7.43
C ALA A 35 -2.87 5.40 6.07
N ARG A 36 -3.23 6.28 5.14
CA ARG A 36 -3.65 5.88 3.79
C ARG A 36 -2.55 5.12 3.05
N ARG A 37 -1.31 5.59 3.13
CA ARG A 37 -0.16 4.92 2.54
C ARG A 37 0.03 3.51 3.10
N ARG A 38 -0.13 3.33 4.41
CA ARG A 38 -0.01 2.02 5.06
C ARG A 38 -1.13 1.07 4.64
N GLU A 39 -2.37 1.54 4.56
CA GLU A 39 -3.49 0.75 4.03
C GLU A 39 -3.22 0.26 2.62
N LEU A 40 -2.78 1.16 1.73
CA LEU A 40 -2.44 0.83 0.36
C LEU A 40 -1.32 -0.22 0.29
N LEU A 41 -0.32 -0.11 1.18
CA LEU A 41 0.75 -1.11 1.25
C LEU A 41 0.22 -2.50 1.65
N VAL A 42 -0.67 -2.58 2.64
CA VAL A 42 -1.29 -3.84 3.03
C VAL A 42 -2.11 -4.43 1.88
N GLN A 43 -2.87 -3.60 1.18
CA GLN A 43 -3.65 -4.03 0.01
C GLN A 43 -2.76 -4.55 -1.11
N ILE A 44 -1.66 -3.85 -1.44
CA ILE A 44 -0.70 -4.28 -2.47
C ILE A 44 -0.08 -5.63 -2.10
N GLU A 45 0.33 -5.82 -0.85
CA GLU A 45 0.91 -7.10 -0.41
C GLU A 45 -0.12 -8.24 -0.45
N ALA A 46 -1.39 -7.97 -0.10
CA ALA A 46 -2.47 -8.95 -0.25
C ALA A 46 -2.69 -9.34 -1.72
N LEU A 47 -2.80 -8.35 -2.62
CA LEU A 47 -2.97 -8.59 -4.06
C LEU A 47 -1.77 -9.35 -4.66
N ARG A 48 -0.54 -9.05 -4.23
CA ARG A 48 0.66 -9.78 -4.63
C ARG A 48 0.62 -11.23 -4.16
N ALA A 49 0.19 -11.47 -2.92
CA ALA A 49 0.03 -12.82 -2.40
C ALA A 49 -1.00 -13.61 -3.22
N ASP A 50 -2.14 -13.00 -3.55
CA ASP A 50 -3.19 -13.64 -4.35
C ASP A 50 -2.74 -13.93 -5.77
N ARG A 51 -2.07 -12.97 -6.43
CA ARG A 51 -1.46 -13.17 -7.74
C ARG A 51 -0.48 -14.35 -7.72
N ASN A 52 0.36 -14.45 -6.70
CA ASN A 52 1.31 -15.55 -6.56
C ASN A 52 0.62 -16.91 -6.35
N ARG A 53 -0.50 -16.95 -5.62
CA ARG A 53 -1.32 -18.17 -5.47
C ARG A 53 -1.92 -18.60 -6.80
N LEU A 54 -2.51 -17.66 -7.55
CA LEU A 54 -3.08 -17.94 -8.88
C LEU A 54 -2.01 -18.40 -9.87
N SER A 55 -0.83 -17.78 -9.88
CA SER A 55 0.29 -18.22 -10.72
C SER A 55 0.72 -19.65 -10.44
N LYS A 56 0.71 -20.09 -9.17
CA LYS A 56 0.96 -21.49 -8.82
C LYS A 56 -0.15 -22.41 -9.33
N ALA A 57 -1.41 -22.01 -9.16
CA ALA A 57 -2.56 -22.76 -9.66
C ALA A 57 -2.52 -22.95 -11.18
N ILE A 58 -2.09 -21.93 -11.95
CA ILE A 58 -1.91 -22.03 -13.41
C ILE A 58 -0.92 -23.15 -13.79
N GLY A 59 0.17 -23.30 -13.02
CA GLY A 59 1.19 -24.32 -13.24
C GLY A 59 0.72 -25.74 -12.92
N THR A 60 -0.21 -25.89 -11.98
CA THR A 60 -0.75 -27.20 -11.57
C THR A 60 -2.01 -27.61 -12.34
N THR A 61 -2.70 -26.64 -12.95
CA THR A 61 -3.95 -26.87 -13.70
C THR A 61 -3.65 -27.52 -15.05
N ARG A 62 -4.29 -28.66 -15.31
CA ARG A 62 -4.18 -29.41 -16.57
C ARG A 62 -5.28 -29.06 -17.57
N ASP A 63 -6.40 -28.51 -17.09
CA ASP A 63 -7.51 -28.07 -17.93
C ASP A 63 -7.17 -26.73 -18.61
N ALA A 64 -7.29 -26.70 -19.94
CA ALA A 64 -6.98 -25.52 -20.73
C ALA A 64 -7.95 -24.34 -20.46
N SER A 65 -9.22 -24.63 -20.21
CA SER A 65 -10.26 -23.61 -19.95
C SER A 65 -10.05 -22.94 -18.59
N GLU A 66 -9.82 -23.75 -17.56
CA GLU A 66 -9.55 -23.26 -16.20
C GLU A 66 -8.22 -22.49 -16.14
N ARG A 67 -7.19 -22.98 -16.84
CA ARG A 67 -5.92 -22.25 -16.99
C ARG A 67 -6.13 -20.87 -17.63
N GLN A 68 -6.98 -20.77 -18.64
CA GLN A 68 -7.25 -19.49 -19.32
C GLN A 68 -7.99 -18.51 -18.39
N ALA A 69 -8.93 -19.00 -17.59
CA ALA A 69 -9.62 -18.21 -16.57
C ALA A 69 -8.64 -17.70 -15.49
N LEU A 70 -7.74 -18.55 -15.01
CA LEU A 70 -6.72 -18.16 -14.03
C LEU A 70 -5.73 -17.13 -14.58
N VAL A 71 -5.34 -17.25 -15.85
CA VAL A 71 -4.50 -16.25 -16.54
C VAL A 71 -5.22 -14.90 -16.62
N ALA A 72 -6.52 -14.88 -16.94
CA ALA A 72 -7.31 -13.66 -16.98
C ALA A 72 -7.39 -12.98 -15.59
N GLN A 73 -7.67 -13.76 -14.53
CA GLN A 73 -7.69 -13.27 -13.16
C GLN A 73 -6.33 -12.71 -12.71
N THR A 74 -5.24 -13.40 -13.07
CA THR A 74 -3.88 -12.97 -12.73
C THR A 74 -3.53 -11.63 -13.41
N ARG A 75 -3.94 -11.44 -14.67
CA ARG A 75 -3.79 -10.16 -15.39
C ARG A 75 -4.61 -9.04 -14.74
N ALA A 76 -5.84 -9.32 -14.32
CA ALA A 76 -6.68 -8.36 -13.62
C ALA A 76 -6.05 -7.93 -12.28
N LEU A 77 -5.50 -8.88 -11.50
CA LEU A 77 -4.77 -8.57 -10.26
C LEU A 77 -3.53 -7.72 -10.52
N SER A 78 -2.76 -7.99 -11.57
CA SER A 78 -1.61 -7.14 -11.93
C SER A 78 -2.03 -5.71 -12.24
N ALA A 79 -3.12 -5.52 -12.99
CA ALA A 79 -3.65 -4.19 -13.27
C ALA A 79 -4.15 -3.48 -12.00
N GLN A 80 -4.75 -4.20 -11.05
CA GLN A 80 -5.14 -3.65 -9.75
C GLN A 80 -3.93 -3.24 -8.92
N ILE A 81 -2.86 -4.05 -8.89
CA ILE A 81 -1.61 -3.72 -8.21
C ILE A 81 -1.02 -2.43 -8.80
N ASP A 82 -0.98 -2.31 -10.12
CA ASP A 82 -0.45 -1.12 -10.81
C ASP A 82 -1.32 0.13 -10.56
N ALA A 83 -2.64 -0.02 -10.43
CA ALA A 83 -3.54 1.09 -10.12
C ALA A 83 -3.41 1.58 -8.66
N VAL A 84 -3.14 0.67 -7.72
CA VAL A 84 -3.04 0.97 -6.28
C VAL A 84 -1.62 1.41 -5.91
N GLN A 85 -0.60 0.97 -6.64
CA GLN A 85 0.79 1.36 -6.44
C GLN A 85 1.07 2.70 -7.13
N PRO A 86 1.22 3.82 -6.39
CA PRO A 86 1.53 5.09 -7.03
C PRO A 86 2.89 5.02 -7.74
N ALA A 87 2.99 5.73 -8.87
CA ALA A 87 4.19 5.87 -9.69
C ALA A 87 5.32 6.57 -8.90
N GLY A 88 6.04 5.81 -8.08
CA GLY A 88 7.07 6.39 -7.21
C GLY A 88 7.94 5.37 -6.47
N ARG A 89 7.85 4.08 -6.78
CA ARG A 89 8.80 3.08 -6.31
C ARG A 89 9.28 2.23 -7.49
N ARG A 90 10.23 2.79 -8.23
CA ARG A 90 11.31 2.03 -8.86
C ARG A 90 12.50 2.10 -7.92
#